data_AF-A0A1X6N0A1-F1
#
_entry.id   AF-A0A1X6N0A1-F1
#
_cell.length_a   1.000
_cell.length_b   1.000
_cell.length_c   1.000
_cell.angle_alpha   90.00
_cell.angle_beta   90.00
_cell.angle_gamma   90.00
#
_symmetry.space_group_name_H-M   'P 1'
#
loop_
_entity.id
_entity.type
_entity.pdbx_description
1 polymer ?
#
loop_
_entity_poly.entity_id
_entity_poly.type
_entity_poly.pdbx_seq_one_letter_code
_entity_poly.pdbx_strand_id
1 'polypeptide(L)'
;MSDSDRSSRYPYTVARSTGTAYPALLAALLAAPLNIDEVSSAEDFVAFEQYVIHHCMPDENGITQSGHLVWLYPEGLYRTYHETEEGNIEHHGLLVTIERGARLSDVVERARSCLRAGVLAHEHVAAAA
;
A
#
# COMPACT_ATOMS: atom_id res chain seq x y z
N MET A 1 -12.92 26.58 -17.93
CA MET A 1 -13.41 26.36 -16.55
C MET A 1 -12.18 26.27 -15.67
N SER A 2 -12.02 27.23 -14.77
CA SER A 2 -10.89 27.32 -13.85
C SER A 2 -10.92 26.14 -12.87
N ASP A 3 -9.81 25.41 -12.80
CA ASP A 3 -9.62 24.17 -12.04
C ASP A 3 -9.49 24.38 -10.51
N SER A 4 -9.92 25.53 -9.98
CA SER A 4 -9.57 25.96 -8.62
C SER A 4 -10.56 25.56 -7.52
N ASP A 5 -11.39 24.53 -7.71
CA ASP A 5 -12.29 24.07 -6.65
C ASP A 5 -12.59 22.56 -6.69
N ARG A 6 -11.53 21.74 -6.80
CA ARG A 6 -11.62 20.31 -6.46
C ARG A 6 -11.20 20.12 -5.02
N SER A 7 -11.95 20.74 -4.11
CA SER A 7 -12.13 20.18 -2.76
C SER A 7 -12.32 18.66 -2.92
N SER A 8 -11.49 17.85 -2.26
CA SER A 8 -11.44 16.40 -2.45
C SER A 8 -12.85 15.80 -2.55
N ARG A 9 -13.23 15.29 -3.74
CA ARG A 9 -14.53 14.62 -3.92
C ARG A 9 -14.63 13.33 -3.10
N TYR A 10 -13.50 12.84 -2.60
CA TYR A 10 -13.44 11.66 -1.74
C TYR A 10 -13.37 12.10 -0.26
N PRO A 11 -14.32 11.69 0.59
CA PRO A 11 -14.44 12.21 1.94
C PRO A 11 -13.43 11.61 2.93
N TYR A 12 -12.73 10.53 2.56
CA TYR A 12 -11.78 9.86 3.43
C TYR A 12 -10.36 10.30 3.09
N THR A 13 -9.74 11.08 3.97
CA THR A 13 -8.32 11.45 3.89
C THR A 13 -7.40 10.35 4.45
N VAL A 14 -7.97 9.40 5.20
CA VAL A 14 -7.31 8.21 5.71
C VAL A 14 -8.34 7.06 5.75
N ALA A 15 -8.01 5.93 5.13
CA ALA A 15 -8.74 4.68 5.25
C ALA A 15 -7.75 3.58 5.63
N ARG A 16 -7.96 2.94 6.77
CA ARG A 16 -7.09 1.86 7.27
C ARG A 16 -7.96 0.71 7.74
N SER A 17 -7.66 -0.51 7.30
CA SER A 17 -8.04 -1.69 8.06
C SER A 17 -6.83 -2.12 8.86
N THR A 18 -6.66 -1.54 10.05
CA THR A 18 -5.58 -1.93 10.96
C THR A 18 -5.95 -3.22 11.71
N GLY A 19 -5.06 -4.21 11.71
CA GLY A 19 -5.12 -5.37 12.62
C GLY A 19 -6.25 -6.36 12.35
N THR A 20 -7.01 -6.73 13.39
CA THR A 20 -8.12 -7.71 13.36
C THR A 20 -9.46 -7.14 12.88
N ALA A 21 -9.53 -5.85 12.56
CA ALA A 21 -10.73 -5.22 12.02
C ALA A 21 -10.81 -5.49 10.51
N TYR A 22 -11.75 -6.33 10.11
CA TYR A 22 -12.03 -6.74 8.72
C TYR A 22 -10.93 -7.55 7.98
N PRO A 23 -10.21 -8.50 8.62
CA PRO A 23 -9.25 -9.37 7.94
C PRO A 23 -9.90 -10.19 6.83
N ALA A 24 -11.20 -10.49 6.96
CA ALA A 24 -11.98 -11.18 5.94
C ALA A 24 -12.09 -10.39 4.62
N LEU A 25 -12.11 -9.05 4.65
CA LEU A 25 -12.15 -8.25 3.42
C LEU A 25 -10.80 -8.33 2.69
N LEU A 26 -9.69 -8.18 3.42
CA LEU A 26 -8.36 -8.30 2.83
C LEU A 26 -8.15 -9.73 2.29
N ALA A 27 -8.48 -10.75 3.09
CA ALA A 27 -8.45 -12.15 2.67
C ALA A 27 -9.34 -12.41 1.42
N ALA A 28 -10.50 -11.77 1.32
CA ALA A 28 -11.36 -11.89 0.15
C ALA A 28 -10.77 -11.21 -1.10
N LEU A 29 -10.13 -10.04 -0.96
CA LEU A 29 -9.42 -9.39 -2.07
C LEU A 29 -8.26 -10.25 -2.59
N LEU A 30 -7.65 -11.06 -1.72
CA LEU A 30 -6.59 -12.00 -2.06
C LEU A 30 -7.10 -13.30 -2.68
N ALA A 31 -8.20 -13.82 -2.16
CA ALA A 31 -8.84 -15.02 -2.71
C ALA A 31 -9.51 -14.72 -4.05
N ALA A 32 -9.86 -13.46 -4.30
CA ALA A 32 -10.25 -13.01 -5.62
C ALA A 32 -9.03 -13.05 -6.55
N PRO A 33 -9.17 -13.56 -7.78
CA PRO A 33 -8.10 -13.58 -8.77
C PRO A 33 -7.88 -12.19 -9.38
N LEU A 34 -7.71 -11.17 -8.53
CA LEU A 34 -7.39 -9.81 -8.92
C LEU A 34 -5.90 -9.74 -9.24
N ASN A 35 -5.57 -9.23 -10.42
CA ASN A 35 -4.18 -9.00 -10.81
C ASN A 35 -3.72 -7.66 -10.19
N ILE A 36 -3.36 -7.70 -8.92
CA ILE A 36 -2.78 -6.58 -8.17
C ILE A 36 -1.28 -6.81 -8.11
N ASP A 37 -0.51 -5.77 -8.41
CA ASP A 37 0.95 -5.85 -8.37
C ASP A 37 1.46 -6.18 -6.96
N GLU A 38 2.60 -6.85 -6.92
CA GLU A 38 3.25 -7.34 -5.71
C GLU A 38 4.69 -6.83 -5.67
N VAL A 39 5.10 -6.27 -4.54
CA VAL A 39 6.44 -5.71 -4.32
C VAL A 39 6.95 -6.05 -2.93
N SER A 40 8.27 -6.18 -2.81
CA SER A 40 8.95 -6.51 -1.55
C SER A 40 9.47 -5.24 -0.86
N SER A 41 9.56 -5.27 0.46
CA SER A 41 10.23 -4.23 1.27
C SER A 41 11.77 -4.34 1.26
N ALA A 42 12.33 -5.10 0.32
CA ALA A 42 13.76 -5.34 0.19
C ALA A 42 14.58 -4.04 0.16
N GLU A 43 15.81 -4.13 0.66
CA GLU A 43 16.77 -3.01 0.71
C GLU A 43 16.20 -1.80 1.46
N ASP A 44 15.56 -2.04 2.61
CA ASP A 44 14.93 -0.97 3.43
C ASP A 44 13.95 -0.09 2.63
N PHE A 45 13.03 -0.73 1.91
CA PHE A 45 11.98 -0.10 1.09
C PHE A 45 12.48 0.61 -0.18
N VAL A 46 13.77 0.49 -0.56
CA VAL A 46 14.27 1.05 -1.82
C VAL A 46 13.54 0.47 -3.03
N ALA A 47 13.28 -0.84 -3.04
CA ALA A 47 12.51 -1.48 -4.11
C ALA A 47 11.07 -0.94 -4.21
N PHE A 48 10.44 -0.67 -3.05
CA PHE A 48 9.10 -0.09 -3.00
C PHE A 48 9.08 1.36 -3.49
N GLU A 49 10.05 2.18 -3.08
CA GLU A 49 10.17 3.55 -3.55
C GLU A 49 10.36 3.61 -5.08
N GLN A 50 11.26 2.78 -5.63
CA GLN A 50 11.45 2.68 -7.08
C GLN A 50 10.19 2.24 -7.82
N TYR A 51 9.44 1.29 -7.25
CA TYR A 51 8.16 0.87 -7.78
C TYR A 51 7.17 2.04 -7.84
N VAL A 52 7.03 2.81 -6.74
CA VAL A 52 6.15 3.98 -6.70
C VAL A 52 6.60 5.04 -7.71
N ILE A 53 7.90 5.30 -7.84
CA ILE A 53 8.43 6.22 -8.85
C ILE A 53 8.00 5.80 -10.26
N HIS A 54 8.14 4.51 -10.59
CA HIS A 54 7.82 4.01 -11.93
C HIS A 54 6.32 4.06 -12.25
N HIS A 55 5.47 3.72 -11.29
CA HIS A 55 4.04 3.51 -11.55
C HIS A 55 3.17 4.74 -11.20
N CYS A 56 3.59 5.54 -10.21
CA CYS A 56 2.89 6.75 -9.79
C CYS A 56 3.44 8.03 -10.45
N MET A 57 4.60 7.93 -11.11
CA MET A 57 5.26 8.99 -11.89
C MET A 57 5.28 10.35 -11.16
N PRO A 58 5.90 10.46 -9.97
CA PRO A 58 5.92 11.70 -9.23
C PRO A 58 6.61 12.82 -10.01
N ASP A 59 6.16 14.07 -9.82
CA ASP A 59 6.77 15.26 -10.40
C ASP A 59 8.07 15.66 -9.66
N GLU A 60 8.65 16.79 -10.06
CA GLU A 60 9.88 17.35 -9.46
C GLU A 60 9.74 17.68 -7.95
N ASN A 61 8.52 17.81 -7.43
CA ASN A 61 8.24 18.05 -6.01
C ASN A 61 7.91 16.75 -5.26
N GLY A 62 8.02 15.59 -5.92
CA GLY A 62 7.69 14.29 -5.37
C GLY A 62 6.19 14.02 -5.28
N ILE A 63 5.36 14.74 -6.03
CA ILE A 63 3.90 14.58 -6.01
C ILE A 63 3.46 13.61 -7.11
N THR A 64 2.79 12.52 -6.73
CA THR A 64 2.33 11.48 -7.66
C THR A 64 1.36 12.02 -8.69
N GLN A 65 1.52 11.59 -9.95
CA GLN A 65 0.67 12.02 -11.07
C GLN A 65 -0.40 10.98 -11.46
N SER A 66 -0.26 9.76 -10.96
CA SER A 66 -1.24 8.66 -11.01
C SER A 66 -1.48 8.07 -9.62
N GLY A 67 -2.67 7.49 -9.43
CA GLY A 67 -2.96 6.67 -8.24
C GLY A 67 -2.68 5.20 -8.51
N HIS A 68 -2.48 4.41 -7.45
CA HIS A 68 -2.13 3.00 -7.58
C HIS A 68 -2.61 2.15 -6.38
N LEU A 69 -2.65 0.84 -6.59
CA LEU A 69 -2.99 -0.18 -5.61
C LEU A 69 -1.95 -1.28 -5.72
N VAL A 70 -1.27 -1.61 -4.63
CA VAL A 70 -0.16 -2.57 -4.64
C VAL A 70 -0.09 -3.33 -3.32
N TRP A 71 0.28 -4.61 -3.38
CA TRP A 71 0.66 -5.40 -2.21
C TRP A 71 2.14 -5.26 -1.92
N LEU A 72 2.45 -4.86 -0.68
CA LEU A 72 3.81 -4.80 -0.16
C LEU A 72 4.04 -5.91 0.85
N TYR A 73 5.11 -6.69 0.67
CA TYR A 73 5.48 -7.80 1.54
C TYR A 73 6.80 -7.56 2.28
N PRO A 74 6.98 -8.11 3.49
CA PRO A 74 8.28 -8.15 4.12
C PRO A 74 9.30 -8.90 3.26
N GLU A 75 10.56 -8.49 3.33
CA GLU A 75 11.64 -9.11 2.57
C GLU A 75 11.73 -10.63 2.84
N GLY A 76 11.94 -11.41 1.77
CA GLY A 76 11.98 -12.87 1.83
C GLY A 76 10.62 -13.55 1.90
N LEU A 77 9.54 -12.77 2.06
CA LEU A 77 8.17 -13.27 2.03
C LEU A 77 7.47 -12.90 0.73
N TYR A 78 6.46 -13.69 0.38
CA TYR A 78 5.61 -13.51 -0.78
C TYR A 78 4.20 -13.96 -0.41
N ARG A 79 3.19 -13.49 -1.16
CA ARG A 79 1.76 -13.67 -0.83
C ARG A 79 1.44 -13.13 0.57
N THR A 80 0.17 -13.15 0.97
CA THR A 80 -0.26 -12.61 2.28
C THR A 80 -0.31 -13.63 3.40
N TYR A 81 0.14 -14.84 3.12
CA TYR A 81 0.31 -15.86 4.13
C TYR A 81 1.42 -16.82 3.74
N HIS A 82 2.00 -17.47 4.74
CA HIS A 82 2.90 -18.59 4.55
C HIS A 82 2.63 -19.67 5.61
N GLU A 83 2.99 -20.91 5.28
CA GLU A 83 2.95 -22.02 6.23
C GLU A 83 4.32 -22.12 6.90
N THR A 84 4.34 -22.17 8.23
CA THR A 84 5.54 -22.36 9.03
C THR A 84 5.95 -23.84 9.04
N GLU A 85 7.17 -24.15 9.48
CA GLU A 85 7.65 -25.54 9.60
C GLU A 85 6.79 -26.39 10.54
N GLU A 86 6.07 -25.74 11.46
CA GLU A 86 5.17 -26.36 12.44
C GLU A 86 3.76 -26.60 11.88
N GLY A 87 3.50 -26.22 10.62
CA GLY A 87 2.19 -26.32 9.97
C GLY A 87 1.21 -25.21 10.35
N ASN A 88 1.67 -24.16 11.05
CA ASN A 88 0.84 -22.99 11.34
C ASN A 88 0.80 -22.04 10.14
N ILE A 89 -0.35 -21.43 9.88
CA ILE A 89 -0.50 -20.38 8.87
C ILE A 89 -0.26 -19.02 9.53
N GLU A 90 0.75 -18.29 9.04
CA GLU A 90 1.01 -16.92 9.43
C GLU A 90 0.59 -15.95 8.32
N HIS A 91 0.00 -14.82 8.70
CA HIS A 91 -0.42 -13.78 7.77
C HIS A 91 0.56 -12.61 7.77
N HIS A 92 0.78 -12.01 6.61
CA HIS A 92 1.65 -10.84 6.45
C HIS A 92 1.25 -10.02 5.23
N GLY A 93 1.78 -8.81 5.13
CA GLY A 93 1.64 -7.95 3.97
C GLY A 93 0.74 -6.74 4.19
N LEU A 94 0.96 -5.74 3.36
CA LEU A 94 0.30 -4.45 3.43
C LEU A 94 -0.29 -4.13 2.07
N LEU A 95 -1.61 -3.99 1.99
CA LEU A 95 -2.24 -3.38 0.83
C LEU A 95 -2.05 -1.87 0.91
N VAL A 96 -1.44 -1.26 -0.08
CA VAL A 96 -1.25 0.19 -0.14
C VAL A 96 -2.13 0.77 -1.23
N THR A 97 -3.01 1.71 -0.89
CA THR A 97 -3.74 2.54 -1.86
C THR A 97 -3.14 3.94 -1.90
N ILE A 98 -2.64 4.35 -3.06
CA ILE A 98 -1.98 5.63 -3.28
C ILE A 98 -2.89 6.49 -4.16
N GLU A 99 -3.25 7.69 -3.70
CA GLU A 99 -3.96 8.64 -4.55
C GLU A 99 -3.01 9.38 -5.48
N ARG A 100 -3.55 9.86 -6.62
CA ARG A 100 -2.89 10.92 -7.39
C ARG A 100 -2.81 12.16 -6.51
N GLY A 101 -1.63 12.78 -6.46
CA GLY A 101 -1.36 13.94 -5.63
C GLY A 101 -0.72 13.60 -4.29
N ALA A 102 -0.56 12.31 -3.96
CA ALA A 102 0.15 11.89 -2.75
C ALA A 102 1.63 12.28 -2.85
N ARG A 103 2.27 12.53 -1.71
CA ARG A 103 3.71 12.79 -1.66
C ARG A 103 4.46 11.46 -1.54
N LEU A 104 5.48 11.26 -2.39
CA LEU A 104 6.31 10.04 -2.40
C LEU A 104 6.87 9.69 -1.02
N SER A 105 7.42 10.68 -0.30
CA SER A 105 7.97 10.49 1.04
C SER A 105 6.92 9.93 2.01
N ASP A 106 5.69 10.46 1.96
CA ASP A 106 4.61 10.07 2.85
C ASP A 106 4.15 8.64 2.54
N VAL A 107 4.15 8.26 1.26
CA VAL A 107 3.84 6.89 0.82
C VAL A 107 4.84 5.90 1.43
N VAL A 108 6.14 6.17 1.28
CA VAL A 108 7.21 5.28 1.76
C VAL A 108 7.25 5.24 3.29
N GLU A 109 7.14 6.39 3.95
CA GLU A 109 7.13 6.47 5.42
C GLU A 109 5.93 5.72 6.01
N ARG A 110 4.74 5.90 5.45
CA ARG A 110 3.54 5.19 5.92
C ARG A 110 3.67 3.69 5.69
N ALA A 111 4.14 3.26 4.52
CA ALA A 111 4.40 1.85 4.25
C ALA A 111 5.36 1.24 5.27
N ARG A 112 6.47 1.93 5.59
CA ARG A 112 7.43 1.53 6.63
C ARG A 112 6.81 1.47 8.02
N SER A 113 5.95 2.43 8.34
CA SER A 113 5.26 2.47 9.63
C SER A 113 4.19 1.38 9.79
N CYS A 114 3.61 0.89 8.70
CA CYS A 114 2.48 -0.03 8.71
C CYS A 114 2.84 -1.49 8.42
N LEU A 115 3.91 -1.75 7.67
CA LEU A 115 4.34 -3.12 7.37
C LEU A 115 4.90 -3.78 8.63
N ARG A 116 4.30 -4.90 9.06
CA ARG A 116 4.71 -5.67 10.24
C ARG A 116 4.62 -7.17 9.92
N ALA A 117 5.59 -7.93 10.41
CA ALA A 117 5.53 -9.39 10.36
C ALA A 117 4.34 -9.89 11.18
N GLY A 118 3.68 -10.96 10.72
CA GLY A 118 2.50 -11.52 11.39
C GLY A 118 1.23 -10.68 11.28
N VAL A 119 1.22 -9.60 10.49
CA VAL A 119 0.07 -8.70 10.34
C VAL A 119 -0.27 -8.51 8.87
N LEU A 120 -1.55 -8.75 8.54
CA LEU A 120 -2.17 -8.33 7.30
C LEU A 120 -2.86 -6.98 7.51
N ALA A 121 -2.52 -5.98 6.71
CA ALA A 121 -3.02 -4.61 6.90
C ALA A 121 -3.35 -3.92 5.58
N HIS A 122 -4.05 -2.78 5.67
CA HIS A 122 -4.26 -1.83 4.58
C HIS A 122 -3.93 -0.42 5.05
N GLU A 123 -3.19 0.31 4.22
CA GLU A 123 -2.91 1.73 4.37
C GLU A 123 -3.32 2.50 3.13
N HIS A 124 -4.11 3.55 3.34
CA HIS A 124 -4.40 4.55 2.32
C HIS A 124 -3.56 5.81 2.50
N VAL A 125 -2.97 6.27 1.40
CA VAL A 125 -2.19 7.50 1.32
C VAL A 125 -2.90 8.47 0.38
N ALA A 126 -3.56 9.46 0.97
CA ALA A 126 -4.31 10.48 0.24
C ALA A 126 -3.39 11.51 -0.43
N ALA A 127 -3.98 12.34 -1.29
CA ALA A 127 -3.29 13.50 -1.86
C ALA A 127 -2.73 14.44 -0.77
N ALA A 128 -1.54 14.99 -1.02
CA ALA A 128 -0.95 16.01 -0.16
C ALA A 128 -1.80 17.28 -0.21
N ALA A 129 -2.01 17.90 0.96
CA ALA A 129 -2.70 19.18 1.09
C ALA A 129 -1.80 20.35 0.67
#